data_AF-A0A3B4H3V9-F1
#
_entry.id   AF-A0A3B4H3V9-F1
#
_cell.length_a   1.000
_cell.length_b   1.000
_cell.length_c   1.000
_cell.angle_alpha   90.00
_cell.angle_beta   90.00
_cell.angle_gamma   90.00
#
_symmetry.space_group_name_H-M   'P 1'
#
loop_
_entity.id
_entity.type
_entity.pdbx_description
1 polymer ?
#
loop_
_entity_poly.entity_id
_entity_poly.type
_entity_poly.pdbx_seq_one_letter_code
_entity_poly.pdbx_strand_id
1 'polypeptide(L)'
;MTDVRNTLLLTHQYEYHLFPAVYILALLVGLPGNLAALFVFTFKITHRTAFSIYISNLAVADIIILCVLPFRIHYHINRNNWQFGDFTCRLTGTLYYANIYMSICFMTCICVDRYMATVHPHNYLRMRSPWCALIASVVLWCSVGVAILVFILMGPLKTNSDNSQNLSCFENFYMCIYPLNVLILVNL
;
A
#
# COMPACT_ATOMS: atom_id res chain seq x y z
N MET A 1 -11.52 -35.80 -8.42
CA MET A 1 -10.14 -35.71 -7.85
C MET A 1 -9.12 -35.17 -8.86
N THR A 2 -9.26 -35.49 -10.15
CA THR A 2 -8.51 -34.88 -11.26
C THR A 2 -8.91 -33.42 -11.51
N ASP A 3 -10.19 -33.09 -11.39
CA ASP A 3 -10.72 -31.73 -11.55
C ASP A 3 -10.09 -30.74 -10.55
N VAL A 4 -10.20 -31.00 -9.24
CA VAL A 4 -9.59 -30.18 -8.17
C VAL A 4 -8.08 -30.01 -8.34
N ARG A 5 -7.35 -31.06 -8.75
CA ARG A 5 -5.90 -31.00 -8.98
C ARG A 5 -5.57 -30.10 -10.17
N ASN A 6 -6.36 -30.16 -11.24
CA ASN A 6 -6.22 -29.28 -12.40
C ASN A 6 -6.58 -27.83 -12.05
N THR A 7 -7.62 -27.59 -11.24
CA THR A 7 -7.97 -26.25 -10.75
C THR A 7 -6.85 -25.67 -9.87
N LEU A 8 -6.23 -26.49 -9.02
CA LEU A 8 -5.15 -26.10 -8.10
C LEU A 8 -3.83 -25.84 -8.84
N LEU A 9 -3.55 -26.62 -9.88
CA LEU A 9 -2.43 -26.36 -10.80
C LEU A 9 -2.67 -25.10 -11.61
N LEU A 10 -3.88 -24.86 -12.11
CA LEU A 10 -4.23 -23.64 -12.83
C LEU A 10 -4.20 -22.40 -11.93
N THR A 11 -4.63 -22.47 -10.67
CA THR A 11 -4.55 -21.32 -9.75
C THR A 11 -3.10 -20.95 -9.44
N HIS A 12 -2.24 -21.92 -9.11
CA HIS A 12 -0.80 -21.68 -9.02
C HIS A 12 -0.29 -21.08 -10.33
N GLN A 13 -0.56 -21.77 -11.44
CA GLN A 13 -0.60 -21.31 -12.84
C GLN A 13 -0.58 -19.79 -13.07
N TYR A 14 -1.69 -19.21 -12.64
CA TYR A 14 -2.07 -17.83 -12.86
C TYR A 14 -1.36 -16.88 -11.88
N GLU A 15 -1.19 -17.26 -10.61
CA GLU A 15 -0.58 -16.39 -9.60
C GLU A 15 0.89 -16.06 -9.91
N TYR A 16 1.68 -17.03 -10.37
CA TYR A 16 3.12 -16.81 -10.60
C TYR A 16 3.43 -16.11 -11.95
N HIS A 17 2.44 -15.95 -12.83
CA HIS A 17 2.60 -15.27 -14.12
C HIS A 17 1.82 -13.96 -14.21
N LEU A 18 0.55 -13.94 -13.80
CA LEU A 18 -0.28 -12.74 -13.88
C LEU A 18 0.17 -11.67 -12.88
N PHE A 19 0.45 -12.02 -11.61
CA PHE A 19 0.84 -11.01 -10.63
C PHE A 19 2.15 -10.32 -10.99
N PRO A 20 3.25 -11.03 -11.35
CA PRO A 20 4.46 -10.37 -11.82
C PRO A 20 4.23 -9.51 -13.06
N ALA A 21 3.46 -9.98 -14.05
CA ALA A 21 3.17 -9.21 -15.26
C ALA A 21 2.45 -7.89 -14.95
N VAL A 22 1.43 -7.94 -14.09
CA VAL A 22 0.69 -6.74 -13.65
C VAL A 22 1.60 -5.80 -12.86
N TYR A 23 2.44 -6.32 -11.97
CA TYR A 23 3.38 -5.50 -11.19
C TYR A 23 4.45 -4.84 -12.08
N ILE A 24 4.96 -5.55 -13.09
CA ILE A 24 5.90 -4.98 -14.08
C ILE A 24 5.22 -3.87 -14.89
N LEU A 25 3.99 -4.10 -15.36
CA LEU A 25 3.24 -3.06 -16.07
C LEU A 25 2.98 -1.84 -15.17
N ALA A 26 2.61 -2.07 -13.91
CA ALA A 26 2.42 -1.01 -12.92
C ALA A 26 3.71 -0.23 -12.66
N LEU A 27 4.88 -0.88 -12.62
CA LEU A 27 6.18 -0.22 -12.54
C LEU A 27 6.45 0.67 -13.76
N LEU A 28 6.27 0.13 -14.97
CA LEU A 28 6.59 0.82 -16.22
C LEU A 28 5.72 2.06 -16.45
N VAL A 29 4.45 2.01 -16.06
CA VAL A 29 3.52 3.13 -16.23
C VAL A 29 3.47 4.01 -14.99
N GLY A 30 3.34 3.39 -13.82
CA GLY A 30 3.12 4.07 -12.56
C GLY A 30 4.34 4.86 -12.07
N LEU A 31 5.56 4.36 -12.24
CA LEU A 31 6.75 5.04 -11.76
C LEU A 31 7.00 6.37 -12.51
N PRO A 32 7.08 6.39 -13.86
CA PRO A 32 7.23 7.66 -14.57
C PRO A 32 6.02 8.59 -14.38
N GLY A 33 4.80 8.04 -14.34
CA GLY A 33 3.58 8.83 -14.13
C GLY A 33 3.56 9.54 -12.78
N ASN A 34 3.81 8.82 -11.69
CA ASN A 34 3.82 9.38 -10.35
C ASN A 34 5.04 10.31 -10.11
N LEU A 35 6.21 10.00 -10.67
CA LEU A 35 7.36 10.91 -10.62
C LEU A 35 7.08 12.22 -11.36
N ALA A 36 6.49 12.16 -12.56
CA ALA A 36 6.10 13.35 -13.32
C ALA A 36 5.06 14.17 -12.56
N ALA A 37 4.04 13.53 -11.99
CA ALA A 37 3.05 14.20 -11.14
C ALA A 37 3.72 14.88 -9.95
N LEU A 38 4.55 14.15 -9.18
CA LEU A 38 5.25 14.70 -8.04
C LEU A 38 6.12 15.90 -8.43
N PHE A 39 6.85 15.80 -9.55
CA PHE A 39 7.68 16.89 -10.06
C PHE A 39 6.85 18.13 -10.42
N VAL A 40 5.76 17.96 -11.17
CA VAL A 40 4.89 19.07 -11.59
C VAL A 40 4.23 19.75 -10.38
N PHE A 41 3.60 18.97 -9.49
CA PHE A 41 2.89 19.51 -8.33
C PHE A 41 3.83 20.07 -7.26
N THR A 42 5.11 19.66 -7.25
CA THR A 42 6.10 20.16 -6.28
C THR A 42 6.88 21.36 -6.81
N PHE A 43 7.30 21.36 -8.06
CA PHE A 43 8.23 22.35 -8.59
C PHE A 43 7.62 23.30 -9.63
N LYS A 44 6.60 22.88 -10.39
CA LYS A 44 5.98 23.73 -11.43
C LYS A 44 4.81 24.56 -10.90
N ILE A 45 4.06 24.05 -9.92
CA ILE A 45 2.88 24.74 -9.38
C ILE A 45 3.29 25.66 -8.23
N THR A 46 3.29 26.96 -8.49
CA THR A 46 3.68 28.01 -7.54
C THR A 46 2.71 28.16 -6.37
N HIS A 47 1.41 27.91 -6.57
CA HIS A 47 0.39 28.05 -5.53
C HIS A 47 0.04 26.69 -4.91
N ARG A 48 0.52 26.44 -3.69
CA ARG A 48 0.20 25.23 -2.93
C ARG A 48 -1.25 25.28 -2.43
N THR A 49 -2.12 24.55 -3.11
CA THR A 49 -3.52 24.30 -2.69
C THR A 49 -3.63 22.99 -1.92
N ALA A 50 -4.71 22.82 -1.14
CA ALA A 50 -5.04 21.56 -0.47
C ALA A 50 -5.00 20.36 -1.45
N PHE A 51 -5.60 20.53 -2.64
CA PHE A 51 -5.54 19.56 -3.74
C PHE A 51 -4.11 19.20 -4.16
N SER A 52 -3.24 20.20 -4.38
CA SER A 52 -1.84 19.93 -4.74
C SER A 52 -1.10 19.18 -3.63
N ILE A 53 -1.42 19.42 -2.36
CA ILE A 53 -0.83 18.71 -1.23
C ILE A 53 -1.28 17.25 -1.24
N TYR A 54 -2.58 16.98 -1.40
CA TYR A 54 -3.09 15.60 -1.45
C TYR A 54 -2.50 14.81 -2.62
N ILE A 55 -2.46 15.39 -3.82
CA ILE A 55 -1.87 14.73 -4.99
C ILE A 55 -0.37 14.47 -4.82
N SER A 56 0.40 15.42 -4.27
CA SER A 56 1.81 15.17 -3.99
C SER A 56 2.01 14.04 -2.97
N ASN A 57 1.20 13.97 -1.90
CA ASN A 57 1.30 12.89 -0.92
C ASN A 57 0.88 11.54 -1.51
N LEU A 58 -0.16 11.50 -2.34
CA LEU A 58 -0.59 10.31 -3.07
C LEU A 58 0.53 9.81 -3.99
N ALA A 59 1.14 10.69 -4.78
CA ALA A 59 2.25 10.34 -5.66
C ALA A 59 3.47 9.80 -4.89
N VAL A 60 3.78 10.36 -3.72
CA VAL A 60 4.84 9.84 -2.84
C VAL A 60 4.51 8.44 -2.34
N ALA A 61 3.28 8.20 -1.87
CA ALA A 61 2.85 6.88 -1.42
C ALA A 61 2.94 5.86 -2.56
N ASP A 62 2.45 6.22 -3.74
CA ASP A 62 2.50 5.37 -4.93
C ASP A 62 3.93 5.07 -5.37
N ILE A 63 4.86 6.04 -5.33
CA ILE A 63 6.29 5.79 -5.61
C ILE A 63 6.88 4.82 -4.60
N ILE A 64 6.58 4.97 -3.30
CA ILE A 64 7.08 4.07 -2.26
C ILE A 64 6.63 2.63 -2.53
N ILE A 65 5.35 2.40 -2.86
CA ILE A 65 4.89 1.03 -3.14
C ILE A 65 5.46 0.50 -4.45
N LEU A 66 5.63 1.34 -5.46
CA LEU A 66 6.25 0.95 -6.71
C LEU A 66 7.70 0.51 -6.47
N CYS A 67 8.46 1.18 -5.60
CA CYS A 67 9.80 0.72 -5.20
C CYS A 67 9.79 -0.63 -4.44
N VAL A 68 8.68 -1.00 -3.81
CA VAL A 68 8.51 -2.28 -3.11
C VAL A 68 8.09 -3.42 -4.05
N LEU A 69 7.41 -3.12 -5.17
CA LEU A 69 6.95 -4.12 -6.14
C LEU A 69 8.04 -5.08 -6.68
N PRO A 70 9.29 -4.65 -6.97
CA PRO A 70 10.37 -5.55 -7.39
C PRO A 70 10.61 -6.71 -6.43
N PHE A 71 10.52 -6.47 -5.12
CA PHE A 71 10.66 -7.54 -4.12
C PHE A 71 9.53 -8.56 -4.21
N ARG A 72 8.30 -8.12 -4.49
CA ARG A 72 7.15 -9.02 -4.71
C ARG A 72 7.24 -9.78 -6.03
N ILE A 73 7.70 -9.12 -7.09
CA ILE A 73 7.96 -9.78 -8.38
C ILE A 73 8.98 -10.91 -8.19
N HIS A 74 10.09 -10.64 -7.50
CA HIS A 74 11.10 -11.66 -7.18
C HIS A 74 10.50 -12.81 -6.36
N TYR A 75 9.68 -12.51 -5.36
CA TYR A 75 8.99 -13.52 -4.55
C TYR A 75 8.13 -14.48 -5.39
N HIS A 76 7.29 -13.94 -6.29
CA HIS A 76 6.41 -14.75 -7.12
C HIS A 76 7.16 -15.54 -8.20
N ILE A 77 8.22 -14.98 -8.78
CA ILE A 77 9.09 -15.70 -9.72
C ILE A 77 9.82 -16.86 -9.00
N ASN A 78 10.23 -16.65 -7.75
CA ASN A 78 10.90 -17.65 -6.92
C ASN A 78 9.93 -18.63 -6.25
N ARG A 79 8.79 -18.93 -6.88
CA ARG A 79 7.76 -19.87 -6.40
C ARG A 79 7.29 -19.58 -4.96
N ASN A 80 7.04 -18.31 -4.66
CA ASN A 80 6.60 -17.85 -3.35
C ASN A 80 7.59 -18.16 -2.21
N ASN A 81 8.90 -18.19 -2.50
CA ASN A 81 9.95 -18.31 -1.48
C ASN A 81 10.61 -16.96 -1.20
N TRP A 82 10.44 -16.44 0.02
CA TRP A 82 11.00 -15.16 0.44
C TRP A 82 12.43 -15.27 0.97
N GLN A 83 13.38 -14.59 0.31
CA GLN A 83 14.81 -14.69 0.61
C GLN A 83 15.40 -13.45 1.30
N PHE A 84 14.65 -12.35 1.40
CA PHE A 84 15.13 -11.06 1.94
C PHE A 84 14.99 -10.92 3.46
N GLY A 85 14.70 -12.02 4.17
CA GLY A 85 14.52 -12.06 5.62
C GLY A 85 13.15 -11.57 6.12
N ASP A 86 12.82 -11.93 7.37
CA ASP A 86 11.51 -11.67 8.00
C ASP A 86 11.18 -10.17 8.13
N PHE A 87 12.18 -9.34 8.46
CA PHE A 87 12.00 -7.88 8.53
C PHE A 87 11.49 -7.29 7.22
N THR A 88 12.14 -7.64 6.10
CA THR A 88 11.75 -7.12 4.77
C THR A 88 10.38 -7.67 4.36
N CYS A 89 10.05 -8.91 4.73
CA CYS A 89 8.71 -9.48 4.51
C CYS A 89 7.64 -8.61 5.22
N ARG A 90 7.81 -8.38 6.52
CA ARG A 90 6.93 -7.53 7.36
C ARG A 90 6.77 -6.12 6.79
N LEU A 91 7.90 -5.49 6.46
CA LEU A 91 7.94 -4.13 5.95
C LEU A 91 7.21 -4.01 4.61
N THR A 92 7.52 -4.90 3.66
CA THR A 92 6.93 -4.84 2.31
C THR A 92 5.41 -5.10 2.33
N GLY A 93 4.94 -6.01 3.18
CA GLY A 93 3.50 -6.24 3.32
C GLY A 93 2.80 -5.08 4.02
N THR A 94 3.42 -4.51 5.05
CA THR A 94 2.89 -3.32 5.74
C THR A 94 2.76 -2.15 4.79
N LEU A 95 3.81 -1.86 4.00
CA LEU A 95 3.80 -0.80 3.00
C LEU A 95 2.74 -1.01 1.91
N TYR A 96 2.48 -2.27 1.51
CA TYR A 96 1.45 -2.57 0.53
C TYR A 96 0.04 -2.21 1.03
N TYR A 97 -0.34 -2.68 2.22
CA TYR A 97 -1.64 -2.35 2.80
C TYR A 97 -1.74 -0.88 3.18
N ALA A 98 -0.67 -0.31 3.75
CA ALA A 98 -0.59 1.11 4.04
C ALA A 98 -0.85 1.95 2.78
N ASN A 99 -0.24 1.61 1.64
CA ASN A 99 -0.49 2.32 0.39
C ASN A 99 -1.96 2.27 -0.02
N ILE A 100 -2.61 1.10 0.04
CA ILE A 100 -4.04 0.97 -0.30
C ILE A 100 -4.87 1.93 0.56
N TYR A 101 -4.68 1.93 1.88
CA TYR A 101 -5.43 2.80 2.78
C TYR A 101 -5.11 4.29 2.59
N MET A 102 -3.83 4.63 2.44
CA MET A 102 -3.37 5.99 2.16
C MET A 102 -4.00 6.53 0.89
N SER A 103 -3.96 5.75 -0.20
CA SER A 103 -4.52 6.15 -1.48
C SER A 103 -6.03 6.34 -1.41
N ILE A 104 -6.77 5.46 -0.71
CA ILE A 104 -8.22 5.64 -0.50
C ILE A 104 -8.50 6.93 0.28
N CYS A 105 -7.78 7.18 1.38
CA CYS A 105 -7.97 8.38 2.18
C CYS A 105 -7.66 9.66 1.38
N PHE A 106 -6.52 9.72 0.67
CA PHE A 106 -6.17 10.88 -0.15
C PHE A 106 -7.14 11.10 -1.30
N MET A 107 -7.56 10.04 -2.01
CA MET A 107 -8.58 10.14 -3.05
C MET A 107 -9.90 10.66 -2.48
N THR A 108 -10.30 10.20 -1.31
CA THR A 108 -11.51 10.68 -0.63
C THR A 108 -11.38 12.17 -0.29
N CYS A 109 -10.25 12.59 0.27
CA CYS A 109 -9.98 14.00 0.55
C CYS A 109 -10.00 14.87 -0.71
N ILE A 110 -9.46 14.37 -1.83
CA ILE A 110 -9.52 15.04 -3.14
C ILE A 110 -10.98 15.18 -3.59
N CYS A 111 -11.77 14.10 -3.54
CA CYS A 111 -13.18 14.13 -3.92
C CYS A 111 -13.98 15.12 -3.07
N VAL A 112 -13.76 15.14 -1.75
CA VAL A 112 -14.41 16.09 -0.83
C VAL A 112 -14.01 17.53 -1.14
N ASP A 113 -12.72 17.79 -1.38
CA ASP A 113 -12.22 19.11 -1.75
C ASP A 113 -12.87 19.61 -3.05
N ARG A 114 -12.94 18.76 -4.08
CA ARG A 114 -13.61 19.10 -5.36
C ARG A 114 -15.11 19.33 -5.20
N TYR A 115 -15.78 18.49 -4.40
CA TYR A 115 -17.20 18.63 -4.10
C TYR A 115 -17.48 19.96 -3.40
N MET A 116 -16.72 20.30 -2.37
CA MET A 116 -16.87 21.55 -1.63
C MET A 116 -16.60 22.78 -2.50
N ALA A 117 -15.58 22.73 -3.36
CA ALA A 117 -15.28 23.79 -4.32
C ALA A 117 -16.43 24.06 -5.30
N THR A 118 -17.19 23.02 -5.67
CA THR A 118 -18.24 23.10 -6.69
C THR A 118 -19.59 23.47 -6.09
N VAL A 119 -19.98 22.84 -4.99
CA VAL A 119 -21.33 22.95 -4.41
C VAL A 119 -21.42 24.07 -3.37
N HIS A 120 -20.33 24.35 -2.64
CA HIS A 120 -20.34 25.30 -1.52
C HIS A 120 -19.21 26.34 -1.64
N PRO A 121 -19.18 27.19 -2.69
CA PRO A 121 -18.07 28.09 -2.98
C PRO A 121 -17.74 29.06 -1.84
N HIS A 122 -18.76 29.58 -1.13
CA HIS A 122 -18.58 30.47 0.01
C HIS A 122 -17.88 29.76 1.20
N ASN A 123 -18.24 28.51 1.48
CA ASN A 123 -17.61 27.72 2.53
C ASN A 123 -16.21 27.23 2.10
N TYR A 124 -16.02 26.93 0.82
CA TYR A 124 -14.73 26.54 0.26
C TYR A 124 -13.69 27.65 0.38
N LEU A 125 -14.05 28.92 0.19
CA LEU A 125 -13.14 30.06 0.42
C LEU A 125 -12.57 30.09 1.86
N ARG A 126 -13.38 29.68 2.84
CA ARG A 126 -12.97 29.56 4.26
C ARG A 126 -12.20 28.26 4.55
N MET A 127 -12.51 27.18 3.84
CA MET A 127 -11.99 25.83 4.08
C MET A 127 -10.78 25.45 3.21
N ARG A 128 -10.46 26.24 2.18
CA ARG A 128 -9.31 26.09 1.25
C ARG A 128 -7.94 26.16 1.94
N SER A 129 -7.91 26.37 3.26
CA SER A 129 -6.69 26.46 4.05
C SER A 129 -5.80 25.22 3.83
N PRO A 130 -4.59 25.36 3.26
CA PRO A 130 -3.67 24.24 3.02
C PRO A 130 -3.25 23.55 4.32
N TRP A 131 -3.43 24.23 5.46
CA TRP A 131 -3.17 23.69 6.80
C TRP A 131 -3.98 22.43 7.10
N CYS A 132 -5.25 22.36 6.73
CA CYS A 132 -6.06 21.15 6.96
C CYS A 132 -5.51 19.95 6.18
N ALA A 133 -5.11 20.18 4.92
CA ALA A 133 -4.50 19.14 4.10
C ALA A 133 -3.14 18.68 4.66
N LEU A 134 -2.32 19.62 5.15
CA LEU A 134 -1.06 19.29 5.82
C LEU A 134 -1.29 18.43 7.07
N ILE A 135 -2.23 18.82 7.94
CA ILE A 135 -2.55 18.07 9.16
C ILE A 135 -3.05 16.66 8.80
N ALA A 136 -3.98 16.55 7.85
CA ALA A 136 -4.50 15.25 7.40
C ALA A 136 -3.38 14.36 6.84
N SER A 137 -2.50 14.91 6.00
CA SER A 137 -1.32 14.18 5.50
C SER A 137 -0.39 13.74 6.62
N VAL A 138 -0.08 14.60 7.59
CA VAL A 138 0.79 14.26 8.73
C VAL A 138 0.18 13.13 9.55
N VAL A 139 -1.11 13.19 9.88
CA VAL A 139 -1.82 12.14 10.62
C VAL A 139 -1.75 10.80 9.88
N LEU A 140 -1.98 10.82 8.57
CA LEU A 140 -1.92 9.65 7.71
C LEU A 140 -0.51 9.06 7.63
N TRP A 141 0.53 9.88 7.50
CA TRP A 141 1.92 9.39 7.54
C TRP A 141 2.33 8.86 8.92
N CYS A 142 1.89 9.52 9.99
CA CYS A 142 2.11 9.05 11.36
C CYS A 142 1.45 7.69 11.60
N SER A 143 0.24 7.45 11.09
CA SER A 143 -0.43 6.15 11.25
C SER A 143 0.36 5.02 10.58
N VAL A 144 0.93 5.27 9.39
CA VAL A 144 1.84 4.33 8.72
C VAL A 144 3.11 4.11 9.54
N GLY A 145 3.72 5.17 10.05
CA GLY A 145 4.91 5.08 10.91
C GLY A 145 4.66 4.27 12.17
N VAL A 146 3.52 4.48 12.83
CA VAL A 146 3.10 3.69 14.00
C VAL A 146 2.86 2.24 13.61
N ALA A 147 2.18 1.96 12.49
CA ALA A 147 1.97 0.59 12.03
C ALA A 147 3.30 -0.14 11.83
N ILE A 148 4.25 0.48 11.11
CA ILE A 148 5.59 -0.08 10.90
C ILE A 148 6.29 -0.33 12.24
N LEU A 149 6.22 0.63 13.18
CA LEU A 149 6.81 0.49 14.51
C LEU A 149 6.20 -0.68 15.29
N VAL A 150 4.87 -0.81 15.31
CA VAL A 150 4.17 -1.92 15.97
C VAL A 150 4.60 -3.25 15.35
N PHE A 151 4.69 -3.35 14.03
CA PHE A 151 5.13 -4.57 13.36
C PHE A 151 6.57 -4.96 13.67
N ILE A 152 7.45 -3.97 13.86
CA ILE A 152 8.84 -4.20 14.27
C ILE A 152 8.91 -4.66 15.74
N LEU A 153 8.12 -4.05 16.63
CA LEU A 153 8.14 -4.35 18.07
C LEU A 153 7.40 -5.65 18.44
N MET A 154 6.34 -6.00 17.72
CA MET A 154 5.49 -7.19 17.98
C MET A 154 5.94 -8.43 17.19
N GLY A 155 7.08 -8.39 16.49
CA GLY A 155 7.57 -9.54 15.72
C GLY A 155 8.05 -10.69 16.63
N PRO A 156 7.62 -11.95 16.42
CA PRO A 156 8.16 -13.07 17.17
C PRO A 156 9.67 -13.20 16.94
N LEU A 157 10.43 -13.24 18.04
CA LEU A 157 11.79 -13.73 18.07
C LEU A 157 11.78 -15.21 17.67
N LYS A 158 11.91 -15.48 16.37
CA LYS A 158 12.41 -16.72 15.77
C LYS A 158 12.03 -18.00 16.56
N THR A 159 10.84 -18.55 16.33
CA THR A 159 10.56 -19.91 16.77
C THR A 159 11.35 -20.85 15.86
N ASN A 160 12.41 -21.46 16.39
CA ASN A 160 12.98 -22.68 15.82
C ASN A 160 11.87 -23.74 15.80
N SER A 161 11.18 -23.89 14.67
CA SER A 161 10.50 -25.15 14.38
C SER A 161 10.40 -25.35 12.88
N ASP A 162 11.00 -26.46 12.49
CA ASP A 162 10.93 -27.19 11.24
C ASP A 162 11.76 -26.73 10.03
N ASN A 163 12.52 -27.71 9.54
CA ASN A 163 13.40 -27.78 8.37
C ASN A 163 12.65 -27.54 7.03
N SER A 164 11.82 -26.51 6.95
CA SER A 164 11.25 -26.04 5.69
C SER A 164 11.94 -24.72 5.33
N GLN A 165 12.89 -24.78 4.39
CA GLN A 165 13.62 -23.62 3.84
C GLN A 165 12.72 -22.64 3.04
N ASN A 166 11.40 -22.74 3.17
CA ASN A 166 10.43 -21.94 2.43
C ASN A 166 9.72 -21.00 3.41
N LEU A 167 10.14 -19.74 3.43
CA LEU A 167 9.44 -18.69 4.17
C LEU A 167 8.33 -18.13 3.27
N SER A 168 7.11 -18.64 3.44
CA SER A 168 5.91 -18.09 2.79
C SER A 168 5.57 -16.73 3.42
N CYS A 169 5.78 -15.65 2.67
CA CYS A 169 5.45 -14.29 3.08
C CYS A 169 4.08 -13.90 2.51
N PHE A 170 3.38 -12.93 3.12
CA PHE A 170 2.10 -12.37 2.64
C PHE A 170 0.83 -13.24 2.81
N GLU A 171 0.92 -14.55 2.94
CA GLU A 171 -0.25 -15.46 3.07
C GLU A 171 -1.03 -15.30 4.39
N ASN A 172 -0.45 -14.64 5.41
CA ASN A 172 -1.08 -14.44 6.73
C ASN A 172 -1.10 -12.98 7.21
N PHE A 173 -0.86 -12.01 6.32
CA PHE A 173 -0.75 -10.62 6.74
C PHE A 173 -2.06 -10.02 7.27
N TYR A 174 -3.20 -10.46 6.74
CA TYR A 174 -4.51 -10.11 7.27
C TYR A 174 -4.65 -10.49 8.75
N MET A 175 -4.01 -11.58 9.19
CA MET A 175 -4.08 -12.07 10.56
C MET A 175 -3.26 -11.23 11.55
N CYS A 176 -2.31 -10.42 11.06
CA CYS A 176 -1.59 -9.45 11.89
C CYS A 176 -2.21 -8.05 11.86
N ILE A 177 -2.90 -7.69 10.77
CA ILE A 177 -3.62 -6.40 10.63
C ILE A 177 -4.93 -6.43 11.41
N TYR A 178 -5.63 -7.57 11.38
CA TYR A 178 -6.79 -7.84 12.21
C TYR A 178 -6.32 -8.70 13.38
N PRO A 179 -6.17 -8.14 14.61
CA PRO A 179 -5.96 -9.01 15.76
C PRO A 179 -7.10 -10.03 15.79
N LEU A 180 -6.79 -11.27 16.19
CA LEU A 180 -7.69 -12.43 16.23
C LEU A 180 -9.10 -12.10 16.76
N ASN A 181 -9.21 -11.10 17.65
CA ASN A 181 -10.45 -10.56 18.22
C ASN A 181 -11.43 -9.98 17.19
N VAL A 182 -10.97 -9.40 16.08
CA VAL A 182 -11.84 -8.82 15.03
C VAL A 182 -12.37 -9.92 14.09
N LEU A 183 -11.58 -10.97 13.85
CA LEU A 183 -12.00 -12.10 13.00
C LEU A 183 -13.09 -12.95 13.68
N ILE A 184 -13.09 -13.00 15.01
CA ILE A 184 -14.15 -13.62 15.82
C ILE A 184 -15.45 -12.83 15.72
N LEU A 185 -15.38 -11.50 15.66
CA LEU A 185 -16.56 -10.61 15.55
C LEU A 185 -17.25 -10.64 14.18
N VAL A 186 -16.54 -11.02 13.11
CA VAL A 186 -17.10 -11.10 11.75
C VAL A 186 -17.69 -12.49 11.45
N ASN A 187 -17.36 -13.51 12.25
CA ASN A 187 -17.90 -14.87 12.15
C ASN A 187 -18.92 -15.22 13.26
N LEU A 188 -19.49 -14.21 13.92
CA LEU A 188 -20.59 -14.31 14.88
C LEU A 188 -21.79 -13.53 14.34
#